data_AF-A0A1W2BJV6-F1
#
_entry.id   AF-A0A1W2BJV6-F1
#
_cell.length_a   1.000
_cell.length_b   1.000
_cell.length_c   1.000
_cell.angle_alpha   90.00
_cell.angle_beta   90.00
_cell.angle_gamma   90.00
#
_symmetry.space_group_name_H-M   'P 1'
#
loop_
_entity.id
_entity.type
_entity.pdbx_description
1 polymer ?
#
loop_
_entity_poly.entity_id
_entity_poly.type
_entity_poly.pdbx_seq_one_letter_code
_entity_poly.pdbx_strand_id
1 'polypeptide(L)'
;MNRKSAASLIATLTMALGTLALPGAAVAESPRKASDPQSHHVGADVETTGSIKVIDSGETATGGYVTFTGEGTVTVDGKQSSPFAPAATVRVGGGEWRYGTTVNAGGQKTCFSKYYHWYNRHSATASMDGYTDTVTQGAKGWAEAYVIRWTSNTCKVYWSNSA
;
A
#
# COMPACT_ATOMS: atom_id res chain seq x y z
N MET A 1 -41.82 -37.04 11.92
CA MET A 1 -42.86 -36.42 12.79
C MET A 1 -42.16 -35.34 13.62
N ASN A 2 -42.54 -34.08 13.73
CA ASN A 2 -43.67 -33.30 13.25
C ASN A 2 -43.29 -31.81 13.42
N ARG A 3 -43.48 -31.00 12.35
CA ARG A 3 -44.07 -29.64 12.32
C ARG A 3 -43.29 -28.52 13.06
N LYS A 4 -43.08 -27.34 12.47
CA LYS A 4 -44.13 -26.43 11.98
C LYS A 4 -43.62 -25.52 10.86
N SER A 5 -44.37 -25.52 9.75
CA SER A 5 -44.45 -24.41 8.79
C SER A 5 -45.11 -23.19 9.42
N ALA A 6 -44.69 -22.00 9.01
CA ALA A 6 -45.51 -20.80 9.05
C ALA A 6 -45.42 -20.12 7.68
N ALA A 7 -46.55 -20.11 6.99
CA ALA A 7 -46.83 -19.34 5.79
C ALA A 7 -47.85 -18.26 6.16
N SER A 8 -47.66 -17.02 5.69
CA SER A 8 -48.65 -15.93 5.54
C SER A 8 -47.88 -14.62 5.37
N LEU A 9 -48.26 -13.63 4.58
CA LEU A 9 -49.40 -13.42 3.68
C LEU A 9 -49.00 -12.24 2.76
N ILE A 10 -49.54 -12.24 1.54
CA ILE A 10 -49.33 -11.24 0.48
C ILE A 10 -50.07 -9.94 0.82
N ALA A 11 -49.47 -8.78 0.55
CA ALA A 11 -50.19 -7.53 0.32
C ALA A 11 -49.48 -6.68 -0.74
N THR A 12 -50.01 -6.71 -1.96
CA THR A 12 -49.73 -5.78 -3.05
C THR A 12 -50.46 -4.44 -2.81
N LEU A 13 -49.79 -3.30 -3.01
CA LEU A 13 -50.46 -2.06 -3.40
C LEU A 13 -49.54 -1.14 -4.23
N THR A 14 -50.21 -0.35 -5.06
CA THR A 14 -49.90 0.21 -6.36
C THR A 14 -49.12 1.54 -6.41
N MET A 15 -48.48 1.73 -7.56
CA MET A 15 -47.99 2.94 -8.27
C MET A 15 -48.18 4.33 -7.65
N ALA A 16 -47.11 5.14 -7.72
CA ALA A 16 -47.18 6.56 -8.01
C ALA A 16 -46.10 6.94 -9.05
N LEU A 17 -46.53 7.31 -10.25
CA LEU A 17 -45.72 8.07 -11.21
C LEU A 17 -45.57 9.50 -10.69
N GLY A 18 -44.37 10.07 -10.77
CA GLY A 18 -44.16 11.47 -10.40
C GLY A 18 -42.71 11.93 -10.52
N THR A 19 -42.09 11.79 -11.69
CA THR A 19 -40.83 12.48 -11.98
C THR A 19 -41.12 13.87 -12.53
N LEU A 20 -41.04 14.91 -11.69
CA LEU A 20 -40.88 16.29 -12.15
C LEU A 20 -39.43 16.47 -12.63
N ALA A 21 -39.26 16.57 -13.94
CA ALA A 21 -38.01 17.00 -14.56
C ALA A 21 -37.91 18.53 -14.49
N LEU A 22 -36.88 19.03 -13.79
CA LEU A 22 -36.42 20.41 -13.93
C LEU A 22 -35.56 20.51 -15.20
N PRO A 23 -35.75 21.52 -16.09
CA PRO A 23 -34.79 21.80 -17.14
C PRO A 23 -33.55 22.46 -16.50
N GLY A 24 -32.57 21.64 -16.13
CA GLY A 24 -31.21 22.10 -15.87
C GLY A 24 -30.56 22.49 -17.19
N ALA A 25 -30.07 23.73 -17.26
CA ALA A 25 -29.42 24.30 -18.42
C ALA A 25 -28.33 23.37 -18.98
N ALA A 26 -28.50 22.94 -20.22
CA ALA A 26 -27.44 22.29 -20.99
C ALA A 26 -26.36 23.32 -21.31
N VAL A 27 -25.29 23.35 -20.52
CA VAL A 27 -24.05 24.01 -20.90
C VAL A 27 -23.34 23.11 -21.92
N ALA A 28 -23.15 23.65 -23.12
CA ALA A 28 -22.48 22.97 -24.22
C ALA A 28 -21.09 22.50 -23.79
N GLU A 29 -20.88 21.18 -23.80
CA GLU A 29 -19.57 20.59 -23.57
C GLU A 29 -18.76 20.73 -24.87
N SER A 30 -17.99 21.82 -24.92
CA SER A 30 -17.00 22.05 -25.97
C SER A 30 -16.07 20.84 -26.05
N PRO A 31 -15.73 20.31 -27.25
CA PRO A 31 -14.88 19.14 -27.36
C PRO A 31 -13.54 19.43 -26.69
N ARG A 32 -13.30 18.78 -25.54
CA ARG A 32 -11.99 18.80 -24.89
C ARG A 32 -11.04 18.03 -25.79
N LYS A 33 -10.38 18.80 -26.65
CA LYS A 33 -9.19 18.40 -27.40
C LYS A 33 -8.23 17.73 -26.41
N ALA A 34 -7.86 16.47 -26.71
CA ALA A 34 -6.82 15.75 -25.98
C ALA A 34 -5.61 16.68 -25.83
N SER A 35 -5.29 17.01 -24.59
CA SER A 35 -4.15 17.87 -24.30
C SER A 35 -2.89 17.03 -24.39
N ASP A 36 -2.12 17.33 -25.42
CA ASP A 36 -0.74 16.91 -25.69
C ASP A 36 0.15 17.02 -24.42
N PRO A 37 1.13 16.12 -24.20
CA PRO A 37 1.98 16.16 -23.03
C PRO A 37 3.15 17.10 -23.31
N GLN A 38 3.19 18.26 -22.67
CA GLN A 38 4.42 19.07 -22.67
C GLN A 38 4.71 19.74 -21.33
N SER A 39 5.56 19.04 -20.58
CA SER A 39 6.71 19.51 -19.81
C SER A 39 6.91 21.03 -19.70
N HIS A 40 6.93 21.53 -18.46
CA HIS A 40 7.78 22.64 -18.06
C HIS A 40 8.20 22.51 -16.58
N HIS A 41 9.30 21.78 -16.33
CA HIS A 41 10.26 22.15 -15.29
C HIS A 41 11.66 21.85 -15.82
N VAL A 42 12.41 22.91 -16.14
CA VAL A 42 13.84 22.84 -16.47
C VAL A 42 14.58 22.63 -15.15
N GLY A 43 15.12 21.42 -14.96
CA GLY A 43 15.94 21.06 -13.80
C GLY A 43 16.16 19.55 -13.76
N ALA A 44 17.35 19.12 -14.14
CA ALA A 44 17.92 17.77 -14.10
C ALA A 44 16.96 16.60 -14.40
N ASP A 45 17.18 15.95 -15.53
CA ASP A 45 16.84 14.55 -15.78
C ASP A 45 17.32 13.67 -14.60
N VAL A 46 16.41 13.29 -13.71
CA VAL A 46 16.69 12.28 -12.67
C VAL A 46 16.20 10.93 -13.18
N GLU A 47 17.07 10.23 -13.91
CA GLU A 47 16.90 8.79 -14.10
C GLU A 47 17.07 8.06 -12.76
N THR A 48 16.13 7.16 -12.48
CA THR A 48 16.02 6.48 -11.19
C THR A 48 16.57 5.06 -11.30
N THR A 49 17.65 4.74 -10.57
CA THR A 49 18.18 3.37 -10.46
C THR A 49 18.47 3.01 -9.00
N GLY A 50 17.77 2.01 -8.46
CA GLY A 50 18.07 1.37 -7.18
C GLY A 50 17.34 0.04 -7.05
N SER A 51 17.94 -0.93 -6.36
CA SER A 51 17.40 -2.30 -6.28
C SER A 51 17.36 -2.80 -4.84
N ILE A 52 16.27 -3.50 -4.48
CA ILE A 52 16.25 -4.36 -3.29
C ILE A 52 17.07 -5.60 -3.64
N LYS A 53 18.11 -5.91 -2.86
CA LYS A 53 18.76 -7.22 -2.92
C LYS A 53 18.17 -8.11 -1.83
N VAL A 54 17.28 -9.00 -2.23
CA VAL A 54 16.73 -10.03 -1.34
C VAL A 54 17.84 -11.02 -0.97
N ILE A 55 18.02 -11.24 0.33
CA ILE A 55 18.97 -12.21 0.90
C ILE A 55 18.25 -13.53 1.19
N ASP A 56 17.04 -13.45 1.74
CA ASP A 56 16.23 -14.60 2.11
C ASP A 56 14.75 -14.20 2.11
N SER A 57 13.85 -15.15 1.87
CA SER A 57 12.41 -14.93 1.95
C SER A 57 11.67 -16.23 2.18
N GLY A 58 10.54 -16.15 2.88
CA GLY A 58 9.66 -17.29 3.09
C GLY A 58 8.21 -16.85 3.16
N GLU A 59 7.31 -17.73 2.73
CA GLU A 59 5.87 -17.49 2.71
C GLU A 59 5.11 -18.74 3.15
N THR A 60 4.06 -18.52 3.92
CA THR A 60 3.07 -19.49 4.35
C THR A 60 1.68 -18.92 4.08
N ALA A 61 0.64 -19.74 4.27
CA ALA A 61 -0.75 -19.26 4.11
C ALA A 61 -1.12 -18.11 5.05
N THR A 62 -0.45 -17.99 6.20
CA THR A 62 -0.82 -17.03 7.26
C THR A 62 0.20 -15.94 7.52
N GLY A 63 1.36 -16.01 6.87
CA GLY A 63 2.41 -15.03 7.09
C GLY A 63 3.61 -15.26 6.18
N GLY A 64 4.49 -14.29 6.13
CA GLY A 64 5.71 -14.37 5.34
C GLY A 64 6.70 -13.31 5.74
N TYR A 65 7.91 -13.44 5.20
CA TYR A 65 9.02 -12.56 5.49
C TYR A 65 9.92 -12.36 4.28
N VAL A 66 10.60 -11.22 4.27
CA VAL A 66 11.70 -10.93 3.35
C VAL A 66 12.83 -10.32 4.15
N THR A 67 14.04 -10.82 3.94
CA THR A 67 15.29 -10.26 4.43
C THR A 67 16.03 -9.65 3.25
N PHE A 68 16.41 -8.39 3.33
CA PHE A 68 17.05 -7.70 2.21
C PHE A 68 18.01 -6.60 2.64
N THR A 69 18.91 -6.24 1.72
CA THR A 69 19.59 -4.95 1.73
C THR A 69 18.93 -4.04 0.71
N GLY A 70 18.93 -2.73 1.00
CA GLY A 70 18.62 -1.72 0.00
C GLY A 70 19.87 -0.90 -0.21
N GLU A 71 20.38 -0.93 -1.42
CA GLU A 71 21.52 -0.12 -1.85
C GLU A 71 21.04 0.84 -2.92
N GLY A 72 21.41 2.10 -2.78
CA GLY A 72 21.05 3.17 -3.70
C GLY A 72 21.72 4.48 -3.29
N THR A 73 22.34 5.15 -4.25
CA THR A 73 22.96 6.47 -4.09
C THR A 73 22.21 7.47 -4.96
N VAL A 74 21.87 8.63 -4.40
CA VAL A 74 21.35 9.76 -5.18
C VAL A 74 22.39 10.88 -5.09
N THR A 75 22.87 11.33 -6.26
CA THR A 75 23.72 12.51 -6.38
C THR A 75 22.93 13.57 -7.13
N VAL A 76 22.62 14.69 -6.48
CA VAL A 76 22.04 15.87 -7.15
C VAL A 76 22.96 17.05 -6.89
N ASP A 77 23.59 17.58 -7.93
CA ASP A 77 24.45 18.78 -7.88
C ASP A 77 25.53 18.77 -6.78
N GLY A 78 26.16 17.62 -6.52
CA GLY A 78 27.20 17.49 -5.48
C GLY A 78 26.68 17.63 -4.05
N LYS A 79 25.36 17.71 -3.86
CA LYS A 79 24.70 17.65 -2.55
C LYS A 79 23.96 16.33 -2.43
N GLN A 80 24.16 15.65 -1.31
CA GLN A 80 23.50 14.39 -0.99
C GLN A 80 22.00 14.68 -0.75
N SER A 81 21.17 14.49 -1.77
CA SER A 81 19.72 14.57 -1.65
C SER A 81 19.15 13.19 -1.31
N SER A 82 18.01 13.19 -0.60
CA SER A 82 17.45 12.01 0.05
C SER A 82 17.44 10.77 -0.85
N PRO A 83 18.08 9.67 -0.44
CA PRO A 83 18.25 8.50 -1.28
C PRO A 83 16.92 7.79 -1.57
N PHE A 84 16.81 7.43 -2.84
CA PHE A 84 15.76 6.63 -3.43
C PHE A 84 15.41 5.41 -2.57
N ALA A 85 14.12 5.15 -2.44
CA ALA A 85 13.57 4.11 -1.57
C ALA A 85 13.17 2.88 -2.39
N PRO A 86 14.00 1.83 -2.48
CA PRO A 86 13.58 0.63 -3.17
C PRO A 86 12.44 -0.03 -2.36
N ALA A 87 11.31 -0.21 -3.02
CA ALA A 87 10.06 -0.72 -2.44
C ALA A 87 9.44 -1.77 -3.37
N ALA A 88 8.87 -2.80 -2.77
CA ALA A 88 8.10 -3.83 -3.44
C ALA A 88 6.65 -3.80 -2.93
N THR A 89 5.71 -4.10 -3.83
CA THR A 89 4.29 -4.30 -3.51
C THR A 89 3.87 -5.65 -4.05
N VAL A 90 3.33 -6.51 -3.20
CA VAL A 90 2.91 -7.88 -3.53
C VAL A 90 1.56 -8.20 -2.89
N ARG A 91 0.82 -9.15 -3.48
CA ARG A 91 -0.43 -9.67 -2.91
C ARG A 91 -0.18 -11.05 -2.31
N VAL A 92 -0.35 -11.18 -1.00
CA VAL A 92 0.05 -12.36 -0.22
C VAL A 92 -0.94 -12.57 0.94
N GLY A 93 -1.21 -13.83 1.29
CA GLY A 93 -2.11 -14.17 2.40
C GLY A 93 -3.52 -13.55 2.34
N GLY A 94 -4.03 -13.24 1.13
CA GLY A 94 -5.33 -12.56 0.97
C GLY A 94 -5.31 -11.04 1.21
N GLY A 95 -4.13 -10.46 1.39
CA GLY A 95 -3.91 -9.04 1.62
C GLY A 95 -2.96 -8.40 0.60
N GLU A 96 -2.70 -7.11 0.76
CA GLU A 96 -1.65 -6.38 0.04
C GLU A 96 -0.51 -6.05 1.00
N TRP A 97 0.71 -6.45 0.63
CA TRP A 97 1.92 -6.19 1.40
C TRP A 97 2.87 -5.29 0.63
N ARG A 98 3.29 -4.20 1.27
CA ARG A 98 4.29 -3.26 0.77
C ARG A 98 5.48 -3.24 1.72
N TYR A 99 6.66 -3.46 1.20
CA TYR A 99 7.88 -3.43 2.00
C TYR A 99 9.02 -2.77 1.25
N GLY A 100 10.02 -2.31 1.98
CA GLY A 100 11.17 -1.68 1.36
C GLY A 100 12.02 -0.92 2.36
N THR A 101 12.91 -0.10 1.83
CA THR A 101 13.69 0.80 2.64
C THR A 101 13.75 2.18 2.02
N THR A 102 13.83 3.22 2.85
CA THR A 102 14.28 4.56 2.43
C THR A 102 15.62 4.82 3.10
N VAL A 103 16.42 5.75 2.60
CA VAL A 103 17.64 6.20 3.29
C VAL A 103 17.52 7.74 3.49
N ASN A 104 18.21 8.33 4.46
CA ASN A 104 18.26 9.78 4.67
C ASN A 104 19.68 10.33 4.47
N ALA A 105 19.82 11.66 4.42
CA ALA A 105 21.11 12.32 4.23
C ALA A 105 22.10 12.08 5.39
N GLY A 106 21.63 11.63 6.56
CA GLY A 106 22.45 11.29 7.72
C GLY A 106 23.01 9.87 7.72
N GLY A 107 22.88 9.13 6.60
CA GLY A 107 23.38 7.75 6.50
C GLY A 107 22.54 6.72 7.26
N GLN A 108 21.33 7.09 7.66
CA GLN A 108 20.37 6.16 8.26
C GLN A 108 19.36 5.69 7.22
N LYS A 109 18.88 4.46 7.36
CA LYS A 109 17.82 3.88 6.56
C LYS A 109 16.63 3.48 7.38
N THR A 110 15.45 3.66 6.80
CA THR A 110 14.16 3.22 7.35
C THR A 110 13.76 1.95 6.64
N CYS A 111 13.82 0.79 7.31
CA CYS A 111 13.14 -0.41 6.83
C CYS A 111 11.66 -0.31 7.19
N PHE A 112 10.77 -0.60 6.25
CA PHE A 112 9.33 -0.55 6.49
C PHE A 112 8.63 -1.81 6.00
N SER A 113 7.57 -2.16 6.73
CA SER A 113 6.60 -3.20 6.36
C SER A 113 5.21 -2.64 6.53
N LYS A 114 4.38 -2.70 5.48
CA LYS A 114 2.98 -2.27 5.51
C LYS A 114 2.11 -3.38 4.98
N TYR A 115 1.15 -3.86 5.76
CA TYR A 115 0.25 -4.92 5.34
C TYR A 115 -1.20 -4.48 5.50
N TYR A 116 -2.01 -4.74 4.49
CA TYR A 116 -3.44 -4.50 4.47
C TYR A 116 -4.17 -5.81 4.27
N HIS A 117 -5.21 -6.04 5.06
CA HIS A 117 -6.07 -7.20 4.87
C HIS A 117 -7.55 -6.86 5.06
N TRP A 118 -8.40 -7.31 4.13
CA TRP A 118 -9.81 -6.90 4.05
C TRP A 118 -10.72 -7.48 5.12
N TYR A 119 -10.42 -8.68 5.62
CA TYR A 119 -11.36 -9.47 6.43
C TYR A 119 -10.84 -9.85 7.82
N ASN A 120 -9.56 -10.23 7.91
CA ASN A 120 -8.91 -10.66 9.13
C ASN A 120 -8.11 -9.53 9.80
N ARG A 121 -7.93 -9.69 11.12
CA ARG A 121 -6.92 -8.97 11.89
C ARG A 121 -5.54 -9.40 11.41
N HIS A 122 -4.65 -8.44 11.22
CA HIS A 122 -3.38 -8.66 10.55
C HIS A 122 -2.29 -7.79 11.15
N SER A 123 -1.02 -8.10 10.86
CA SER A 123 0.11 -7.32 11.34
C SER A 123 1.19 -7.16 10.29
N ALA A 124 2.00 -6.13 10.51
CA ALA A 124 3.25 -5.88 9.82
C ALA A 124 4.36 -5.71 10.85
N THR A 125 5.53 -6.26 10.56
CA THR A 125 6.72 -6.13 11.40
C THR A 125 7.89 -5.66 10.57
N ALA A 126 8.64 -4.70 11.10
CA ALA A 126 9.94 -4.31 10.58
C ALA A 126 11.00 -4.55 11.67
N SER A 127 12.15 -5.10 11.30
CA SER A 127 13.24 -5.38 12.21
C SER A 127 14.58 -5.10 11.55
N MET A 128 15.47 -4.48 12.32
CA MET A 128 16.82 -4.14 11.90
C MET A 128 17.71 -3.93 13.13
N ASP A 129 18.91 -4.51 13.11
CA ASP A 129 19.93 -4.31 14.16
C ASP A 129 19.47 -4.64 15.58
N GLY A 130 18.65 -5.68 15.74
CA GLY A 130 18.08 -6.08 17.03
C GLY A 130 16.89 -5.25 17.50
N TYR A 131 16.50 -4.20 16.75
CA TYR A 131 15.30 -3.45 17.01
C TYR A 131 14.16 -3.92 16.13
N THR A 132 12.96 -3.86 16.69
CA THR A 132 11.76 -4.39 16.04
C THR A 132 10.58 -3.47 16.35
N ASP A 133 9.82 -3.17 15.31
CA ASP A 133 8.51 -2.54 15.42
C ASP A 133 7.47 -3.50 14.83
N THR A 134 6.33 -3.63 15.50
CA THR A 134 5.21 -4.46 15.06
C THR A 134 3.92 -3.74 15.29
N VAL A 135 3.14 -3.61 14.22
CA VAL A 135 1.83 -2.99 14.27
C VAL A 135 0.79 -4.01 13.87
N THR A 136 -0.26 -4.12 14.68
CA THR A 136 -1.43 -4.96 14.44
C THR A 136 -2.63 -4.08 14.16
N GLN A 137 -3.42 -4.43 13.15
CA GLN A 137 -4.63 -3.72 12.78
C GLN A 137 -5.80 -4.66 12.54
N GLY A 138 -7.00 -4.12 12.77
CA GLY A 138 -8.25 -4.78 12.38
C GLY A 138 -8.42 -4.86 10.87
N ALA A 139 -9.46 -5.55 10.44
CA ALA A 139 -9.83 -5.64 9.03
C ALA A 139 -9.98 -4.25 8.40
N LYS A 140 -9.56 -4.11 7.14
CA LYS A 140 -9.61 -2.88 6.33
C LYS A 140 -8.74 -1.72 6.83
N GLY A 141 -7.85 -1.94 7.79
CA GLY A 141 -6.79 -1.01 8.17
C GLY A 141 -5.46 -1.36 7.51
N TRP A 142 -4.51 -0.42 7.50
CA TRP A 142 -3.10 -0.70 7.17
C TRP A 142 -2.30 -0.85 8.46
N ALA A 143 -1.74 -2.04 8.69
CA ALA A 143 -0.69 -2.21 9.68
C ALA A 143 0.62 -1.68 9.12
N GLU A 144 1.22 -0.66 9.73
CA GLU A 144 2.43 0.01 9.23
C GLU A 144 3.52 0.02 10.29
N ALA A 145 4.61 -0.71 10.04
CA ALA A 145 5.75 -0.82 10.95
C ALA A 145 7.04 -0.27 10.31
N TYR A 146 7.88 0.36 11.13
CA TYR A 146 9.10 1.04 10.70
C TYR A 146 10.24 0.88 11.70
N VAL A 147 11.45 0.68 11.19
CA VAL A 147 12.68 0.76 12.00
C VAL A 147 13.73 1.58 11.26
N ILE A 148 14.33 2.56 11.94
CA ILE A 148 15.36 3.46 11.38
C ILE A 148 16.73 3.11 11.97
N ARG A 149 17.68 2.61 11.18
CA ARG A 149 19.06 2.31 11.64
C ARG A 149 20.07 2.69 10.58
N TRP A 150 21.30 2.18 10.62
CA TRP A 150 22.34 2.55 9.66
C TRP A 150 22.15 1.83 8.32
N THR A 151 22.65 2.43 7.25
CA THR A 151 22.55 1.89 5.89
C THR A 151 23.16 0.49 5.73
N SER A 152 24.17 0.17 6.53
CA SER A 152 24.85 -1.14 6.55
C SER A 152 24.05 -2.27 7.19
N ASN A 153 23.02 -1.98 7.99
CA ASN A 153 22.24 -3.02 8.67
C ASN A 153 21.32 -3.77 7.70
N THR A 154 20.91 -4.99 8.01
CA THR A 154 19.97 -5.75 7.15
C THR A 154 18.52 -5.47 7.54
N CYS A 155 17.64 -5.25 6.56
CA CYS A 155 16.20 -5.17 6.77
C CYS A 155 15.60 -6.57 6.86
N LYS A 156 14.78 -6.80 7.89
CA LYS A 156 13.91 -7.98 7.99
C LYS A 156 12.48 -7.49 8.15
N VAL A 157 11.62 -7.85 7.21
CA VAL A 157 10.22 -7.41 7.18
C VAL A 157 9.31 -8.62 7.16
N TYR A 158 8.17 -8.50 7.83
CA TYR A 158 7.21 -9.58 7.97
C TYR A 158 5.79 -9.06 7.79
N TRP A 159 4.91 -9.95 7.38
CA TRP A 159 3.45 -9.77 7.39
C TRP A 159 2.79 -11.01 8.00
N SER A 160 1.62 -10.82 8.60
CA SER A 160 0.75 -11.90 9.07
C SER A 160 -0.72 -11.53 8.89
N ASN A 161 -1.54 -12.47 8.42
CA ASN A 161 -3.00 -12.30 8.30
C ASN A 161 -3.78 -12.91 9.48
N SER A 162 -3.06 -13.36 10.51
CA SER A 162 -3.60 -14.02 11.70
C SER A 162 -2.90 -13.50 12.96
N ALA A 163 -2.74 -12.18 13.06
CA ALA A 163 -2.08 -11.50 14.17
C ALA A 163 -2.91 -11.52 15.45
#